data_AF-A0A348W077-F1
#
_entry.id   AF-A0A348W077-F1
#
_cell.length_a   1.000
_cell.length_b   1.000
_cell.length_c   1.000
_cell.angle_alpha   90.00
_cell.angle_beta   90.00
_cell.angle_gamma   90.00
#
_symmetry.space_group_name_H-M   'P 1'
#
loop_
_entity.id
_entity.type
_entity.pdbx_description
1 polymer ?
#
loop_
_entity_poly.entity_id
_entity_poly.type
_entity_poly.pdbx_seq_one_letter_code
_entity_poly.pdbx_strand_id
1 'polypeptide(L)'
;MKKFAKKLLAFAGVAFTAVALTSCTKSFCSVQDRANNMANYEKTNLEKVNKEAEKNGYLIAQPLFNKFIELKVDAYIEEVEQNANGEPFAYVSTGDDAEEALAYKRNISKFAGLNEKGKNELWYNYDKWYAEFINLPAPTNYTVGDEQTMTEITFGGPAYAPTRAYVNYYKKTLANAVANNRACLTPESGIYGQGSNQVYIEGKTWKQAFTEYGPIEGLLVYPIGCLLHYLTKAFGTSGWGQVAAILIVTLIVRVVIIAATFSSTLSQSRMSELKPELDALQNKYPHSNTNQYEKQQLAQEQMKLYKKNKIHPFRQILVMFIQFPVFIAVWGAMQGSAILTQGSVFGLQLTTVTSNAIMAANSETPFAIVLIIMMSIAQFISSKLPTWFQNWKGKKYSTVTVKNEAVEKQNQSMKMMSTVMLVVIIFMGFTLPAAMGIYWFIGAIISIAQTLIMEAVQTHNRHKSGKGPGAKISNRPNSIIRRGKKL
;
A
#
# COMPACT_ATOMS: atom_id res chain seq x y z
N MET A 1 24.90 -18.25 -17.58
CA MET A 1 23.88 -17.30 -18.10
C MET A 1 22.43 -17.75 -17.95
N LYS A 2 22.00 -18.94 -18.43
CA LYS A 2 20.58 -19.38 -18.34
C LYS A 2 19.98 -19.44 -16.92
N LYS A 3 20.74 -19.85 -15.89
CA LYS A 3 20.31 -19.81 -14.47
C LYS A 3 20.15 -18.38 -13.91
N PHE A 4 20.98 -17.45 -14.37
CA PHE A 4 20.92 -16.04 -13.97
C PHE A 4 19.73 -15.36 -14.65
N ALA A 5 19.53 -15.59 -15.96
CA ALA A 5 18.36 -15.12 -16.70
C ALA A 5 17.03 -15.66 -16.14
N LYS A 6 16.98 -16.92 -15.68
CA LYS A 6 15.79 -17.50 -15.03
C LYS A 6 15.52 -16.89 -13.65
N LYS A 7 16.56 -16.50 -12.91
CA LYS A 7 16.43 -15.72 -11.66
C LYS A 7 16.01 -14.27 -11.92
N LEU A 8 16.48 -13.68 -13.01
CA LEU A 8 16.14 -12.32 -13.44
C LEU A 8 14.69 -12.23 -13.94
N LEU A 9 14.19 -13.26 -14.64
CA LEU A 9 12.77 -13.41 -15.00
C LEU A 9 11.87 -13.63 -13.79
N ALA A 10 12.36 -14.32 -12.74
CA ALA A 10 11.64 -14.38 -11.47
C ALA A 10 11.59 -13.00 -10.78
N PHE A 11 12.63 -12.18 -10.91
CA PHE A 11 12.64 -10.79 -10.44
C PHE A 11 11.71 -9.88 -11.27
N ALA A 12 11.62 -10.09 -12.59
CA ALA A 12 10.68 -9.36 -13.46
C ALA A 12 9.22 -9.67 -13.12
N GLY A 13 8.90 -10.91 -12.70
CA GLY A 13 7.59 -11.27 -12.15
C GLY A 13 7.26 -10.60 -10.82
N VAL A 14 8.26 -10.12 -10.07
CA VAL A 14 8.10 -9.42 -8.78
C VAL A 14 7.99 -7.90 -8.98
N ALA A 15 8.59 -7.32 -10.04
CA ALA A 15 8.26 -5.95 -10.45
C ALA A 15 6.79 -5.81 -10.88
N PHE A 16 6.21 -6.89 -11.44
CA PHE A 16 4.80 -6.96 -11.80
C PHE A 16 3.85 -6.86 -10.59
N THR A 17 4.28 -7.25 -9.38
CA THR A 17 3.39 -7.21 -8.20
C THR A 17 3.19 -5.82 -7.63
N ALA A 18 4.18 -4.92 -7.71
CA ALA A 18 4.03 -3.52 -7.28
C ALA A 18 3.05 -2.75 -8.21
N VAL A 19 3.14 -3.00 -9.52
CA VAL A 19 2.21 -2.43 -10.53
C VAL A 19 0.83 -3.07 -10.45
N ALA A 20 0.73 -4.36 -10.11
CA ALA A 20 -0.57 -5.03 -9.93
C ALA A 20 -1.31 -4.59 -8.65
N LEU A 21 -0.63 -4.04 -7.64
CA LEU A 21 -1.29 -3.57 -6.42
C LEU A 21 -1.86 -2.16 -6.55
N THR A 22 -1.28 -1.31 -7.40
CA THR A 22 -1.87 0.00 -7.69
C THR A 22 -3.23 -0.11 -8.39
N SER A 23 -3.50 -1.20 -9.11
CA SER A 23 -4.84 -1.50 -9.62
C SER A 23 -5.78 -2.15 -8.57
N CYS A 24 -5.29 -2.54 -7.40
CA CYS A 24 -6.10 -3.22 -6.37
C CYS A 24 -6.86 -2.28 -5.43
N THR A 25 -6.48 -1.00 -5.34
CA THR A 25 -7.27 0.02 -4.63
C THR A 25 -7.46 1.26 -5.48
N LYS A 26 -8.66 1.85 -5.40
CA LYS A 26 -8.91 3.15 -6.02
C LYS A 26 -8.24 4.27 -5.22
N SER A 27 -7.79 5.30 -5.92
CA SER A 27 -7.29 6.53 -5.30
C SER A 27 -8.45 7.33 -4.73
N PHE A 28 -8.29 7.85 -3.51
CA PHE A 28 -9.27 8.74 -2.87
C PHE A 28 -9.24 10.18 -3.42
N CYS A 29 -8.30 10.52 -4.31
CA CYS A 29 -8.17 11.90 -4.81
C CYS A 29 -9.36 12.31 -5.68
N SER A 30 -10.13 13.30 -5.21
CA SER A 30 -11.18 13.97 -5.97
C SER A 30 -10.60 14.81 -7.10
N VAL A 31 -11.46 15.37 -7.97
CA VAL A 31 -11.04 16.28 -9.04
C VAL A 31 -10.36 17.52 -8.45
N GLN A 32 -10.91 18.04 -7.34
CA GLN A 32 -10.34 19.15 -6.58
C GLN A 32 -8.96 18.81 -6.01
N ASP A 33 -8.81 17.65 -5.37
CA ASP A 33 -7.51 17.21 -4.83
C ASP A 33 -6.45 17.13 -5.94
N ARG A 34 -6.83 16.60 -7.11
CA ARG A 34 -5.94 16.50 -8.27
C ARG A 34 -5.57 17.87 -8.83
N ALA A 35 -6.51 18.81 -8.91
CA ALA A 35 -6.26 20.17 -9.36
C ALA A 35 -5.27 20.90 -8.43
N ASN A 36 -5.46 20.80 -7.11
CA ASN A 36 -4.53 21.39 -6.13
C ASN A 36 -3.13 20.76 -6.23
N ASN A 37 -3.06 19.44 -6.41
CA ASN A 37 -1.78 18.76 -6.63
C ASN A 37 -1.08 19.19 -7.93
N MET A 38 -1.84 19.45 -9.00
CA MET A 38 -1.31 19.95 -10.27
C MET A 38 -0.73 21.35 -10.11
N ALA A 39 -1.46 22.24 -9.43
CA ALA A 39 -1.00 23.59 -9.14
C ALA A 39 0.28 23.60 -8.28
N ASN A 40 0.33 22.75 -7.26
CA ASN A 40 1.53 22.60 -6.44
C ASN A 40 2.73 22.11 -7.27
N TYR A 41 2.53 21.11 -8.13
CA TYR A 41 3.59 20.63 -9.02
C TYR A 41 4.05 21.70 -10.02
N GLU A 42 3.11 22.45 -10.60
CA GLU A 42 3.39 23.56 -11.51
C GLU A 42 4.27 24.60 -10.81
N LYS A 43 3.86 25.06 -9.63
CA LYS A 43 4.57 26.08 -8.84
C LYS A 43 6.05 25.75 -8.66
N THR A 44 6.39 24.47 -8.47
CA THR A 44 7.78 24.05 -8.21
C THR A 44 8.55 23.60 -9.45
N ASN A 45 7.88 23.32 -10.58
CA ASN A 45 8.52 22.67 -11.74
C ASN A 45 8.29 23.37 -13.10
N LEU A 46 7.47 24.41 -13.17
CA LEU A 46 7.11 25.06 -14.44
C LEU A 46 8.32 25.47 -15.29
N GLU A 47 9.38 26.00 -14.67
CA GLU A 47 10.61 26.38 -15.37
C GLU A 47 11.28 25.19 -16.07
N LYS A 48 11.34 24.02 -15.40
CA LYS A 48 11.91 22.80 -15.97
C LYS A 48 11.04 22.26 -17.11
N VAL A 49 9.72 22.29 -16.93
CA VAL A 49 8.74 21.88 -17.95
C VAL A 49 8.88 22.77 -19.20
N ASN A 50 9.02 24.08 -19.03
CA ASN A 50 9.18 25.02 -20.12
C ASN A 50 10.51 24.81 -20.86
N LYS A 51 11.64 24.67 -20.14
CA LYS A 51 12.95 24.40 -20.75
C LYS A 51 12.96 23.12 -21.60
N GLU A 52 12.34 22.06 -21.11
CA GLU A 52 12.25 20.80 -21.88
C GLU A 52 11.29 20.95 -23.07
N ALA A 53 10.21 21.71 -22.94
CA ALA A 53 9.31 21.99 -24.06
C ALA A 53 9.99 22.81 -25.18
N GLU A 54 10.75 23.84 -24.82
CA GLU A 54 11.53 24.65 -25.77
C GLU A 54 12.55 23.81 -26.54
N LYS A 55 13.23 22.89 -25.84
CA LYS A 55 14.15 21.93 -26.45
C LYS A 55 13.47 21.02 -27.49
N ASN A 56 12.19 20.72 -27.29
CA ASN A 56 11.37 19.96 -28.24
C ASN A 56 10.77 20.84 -29.36
N GLY A 57 11.15 22.12 -29.44
CA GLY A 57 10.68 23.07 -30.45
C GLY A 57 9.26 23.57 -30.22
N TYR A 58 8.73 23.43 -29.00
CA TYR A 58 7.38 23.89 -28.68
C TYR A 58 7.41 25.36 -28.27
N LEU A 59 6.52 26.17 -28.84
CA LEU A 59 6.28 27.52 -28.34
C LEU A 59 5.55 27.42 -26.99
N ILE A 60 6.22 27.86 -25.93
CA ILE A 60 5.70 27.88 -24.57
C ILE A 60 4.69 29.00 -24.34
N ALA A 61 3.98 28.93 -23.22
CA ALA A 61 3.03 29.95 -22.80
C ALA A 61 3.72 31.30 -22.59
N GLN A 62 3.32 32.31 -23.37
CA GLN A 62 3.84 33.67 -23.27
C GLN A 62 3.18 34.42 -22.09
N PRO A 63 3.81 35.49 -21.56
CA PRO A 63 3.26 36.27 -20.46
C PRO A 63 1.81 36.75 -20.70
N LEU A 64 1.49 37.15 -21.93
CA LEU A 64 0.14 37.56 -22.32
C LEU A 64 -0.88 36.42 -22.19
N PHE A 65 -0.53 35.20 -22.63
CA PHE A 65 -1.40 34.04 -22.47
C PHE A 65 -1.62 33.71 -20.99
N ASN A 66 -0.56 33.73 -20.18
CA ASN A 66 -0.67 33.49 -18.74
C ASN A 66 -1.58 34.51 -18.06
N LYS A 67 -1.42 35.79 -18.42
CA LYS A 67 -2.26 36.87 -17.89
C LYS A 67 -3.73 36.70 -18.30
N PHE A 68 -4.00 36.27 -19.53
CA PHE A 68 -5.36 35.96 -19.98
C PHE A 68 -5.99 34.84 -19.14
N ILE A 69 -5.25 33.75 -18.91
CA ILE A 69 -5.73 32.64 -18.07
C ILE A 69 -5.98 33.11 -16.63
N GLU A 70 -5.10 33.93 -16.04
CA GLU A 70 -5.30 34.51 -14.71
C GLU A 70 -6.61 35.30 -14.61
N LEU A 71 -6.89 36.17 -15.59
CA LEU A 71 -8.13 36.96 -15.60
C LEU A 71 -9.38 36.09 -15.78
N LYS A 72 -9.29 35.04 -16.61
CA LYS A 72 -10.39 34.09 -16.76
C LYS A 72 -10.65 33.28 -15.49
N VAL A 73 -9.59 32.95 -14.75
CA VAL A 73 -9.70 32.30 -13.44
C VAL A 73 -10.42 33.22 -12.46
N ASP A 74 -10.00 34.47 -12.34
CA ASP A 74 -10.59 35.43 -11.40
C ASP A 74 -12.08 35.68 -11.75
N ALA A 75 -12.40 35.92 -13.02
CA ALA A 75 -13.78 36.10 -13.47
C ALA A 75 -14.67 34.85 -13.23
N TYR A 76 -14.11 33.65 -13.38
CA TYR A 76 -14.84 32.42 -13.10
C TYR A 76 -15.14 32.24 -11.61
N ILE A 77 -14.21 32.64 -10.73
CA ILE A 77 -14.44 32.61 -9.28
C ILE A 77 -15.61 33.53 -8.92
N GLU A 78 -15.63 34.75 -9.45
CA GLU A 78 -16.72 35.71 -9.23
C GLU A 78 -18.08 35.18 -9.75
N GLU A 79 -18.11 34.59 -10.95
CA GLU A 79 -19.32 33.99 -11.54
C GLU A 79 -19.88 32.87 -10.66
N VAL A 80 -18.99 32.03 -10.11
CA VAL A 80 -19.39 30.90 -9.28
C VAL A 80 -19.86 31.35 -7.89
N GLU A 81 -19.21 32.36 -7.29
CA GLU A 81 -19.60 32.91 -5.99
C GLU A 81 -20.97 33.61 -6.04
N GLN A 82 -21.33 34.23 -7.15
CA GLN A 82 -22.62 34.91 -7.33
C GLN A 82 -23.80 33.93 -7.54
N ASN A 83 -23.53 32.72 -8.03
CA ASN A 83 -24.56 31.70 -8.26
C ASN A 83 -24.89 30.96 -6.96
N ALA A 84 -25.91 31.45 -6.22
CA ALA A 84 -26.36 30.94 -4.91
C ALA A 84 -26.85 29.47 -4.84
N ASN A 85 -26.69 28.67 -5.91
CA ASN A 85 -27.10 27.26 -5.98
C ASN A 85 -25.89 26.32 -6.06
N GLY A 86 -25.08 26.35 -5.01
CA GLY A 86 -24.06 25.35 -4.70
C GLY A 86 -22.71 25.63 -5.35
N GLU A 87 -21.71 25.85 -4.51
CA GLU A 87 -20.32 25.91 -4.97
C GLU A 87 -19.94 24.55 -5.61
N PRO A 88 -19.62 24.50 -6.92
CA PRO A 88 -19.31 23.25 -7.61
C PRO A 88 -18.04 22.58 -7.10
N PHE A 89 -17.21 23.35 -6.41
CA PHE A 89 -16.13 22.90 -5.56
C PHE A 89 -16.51 23.41 -4.17
N ALA A 90 -16.60 22.55 -3.15
CA ALA A 90 -16.76 23.04 -1.79
C ALA A 90 -15.55 23.93 -1.50
N TYR A 91 -15.70 25.24 -1.68
CA TYR A 91 -14.57 26.13 -1.55
C TYR A 91 -14.26 26.20 -0.08
N VAL A 92 -12.97 26.04 0.16
CA VAL A 92 -12.45 25.85 1.49
C VAL A 92 -12.66 27.13 2.27
N SER A 93 -13.42 27.07 3.38
CA SER A 93 -13.17 28.01 4.46
C SER A 93 -11.89 27.54 5.16
N THR A 94 -10.73 27.87 4.59
CA THR A 94 -9.49 27.79 5.37
C THR A 94 -9.66 28.82 6.47
N GLY A 95 -9.45 28.42 7.73
CA GLY A 95 -9.59 29.35 8.86
C GLY A 95 -8.84 30.65 8.60
N ASP A 96 -9.49 31.77 8.92
CA ASP A 96 -9.04 33.16 9.05
C ASP A 96 -8.17 33.82 7.96
N ASP A 97 -7.56 33.10 7.00
CA ASP A 97 -6.65 33.67 5.99
C ASP A 97 -7.26 33.65 4.57
N ALA A 98 -7.89 34.76 4.21
CA ALA A 98 -8.64 34.91 2.96
C ALA A 98 -7.75 34.80 1.70
N GLU A 99 -6.46 35.15 1.82
CA GLU A 99 -5.51 35.10 0.71
C GLU A 99 -5.17 33.65 0.32
N GLU A 100 -4.98 32.77 1.30
CA GLU A 100 -4.69 31.36 1.06
C GLU A 100 -5.90 30.63 0.47
N ALA A 101 -7.10 30.95 0.97
CA ALA A 101 -8.36 30.45 0.43
C ALA A 101 -8.49 30.78 -1.07
N LEU A 102 -8.23 32.05 -1.43
CA LEU A 102 -8.29 32.53 -2.81
C LEU A 102 -7.26 31.83 -3.71
N ALA A 103 -6.06 31.56 -3.20
CA ALA A 103 -5.04 30.82 -3.94
C ALA A 103 -5.52 29.40 -4.32
N TYR A 104 -6.17 28.68 -3.40
CA TYR A 104 -6.74 27.37 -3.72
C TYR A 104 -7.93 27.46 -4.69
N LYS A 105 -8.79 28.47 -4.54
CA LYS A 105 -9.87 28.74 -5.51
C LYS A 105 -9.32 28.93 -6.92
N ARG A 106 -8.24 29.71 -7.06
CA ARG A 106 -7.53 29.93 -8.34
C ARG A 106 -6.96 28.63 -8.91
N ASN A 107 -6.30 27.83 -8.08
CA ASN A 107 -5.73 26.54 -8.49
C ASN A 107 -6.80 25.60 -9.05
N ILE A 108 -7.91 25.45 -8.34
CA ILE A 108 -9.02 24.57 -8.76
C ILE A 108 -9.61 25.09 -10.07
N SER A 109 -9.92 26.38 -10.15
CA SER A 109 -10.56 27.00 -11.31
C SER A 109 -9.70 26.93 -12.57
N LYS A 110 -8.36 26.98 -12.44
CA LYS A 110 -7.43 26.79 -13.56
C LYS A 110 -7.46 25.35 -14.09
N PHE A 111 -7.42 24.36 -13.20
CA PHE A 111 -7.20 22.96 -13.57
C PHE A 111 -8.46 22.09 -13.61
N ALA A 112 -9.61 22.61 -13.20
CA ALA A 112 -10.88 21.91 -13.21
C ALA A 112 -12.03 22.87 -13.49
N GLY A 113 -13.12 22.34 -14.04
CA GLY A 113 -14.37 23.08 -14.26
C GLY A 113 -15.57 22.15 -14.37
N LEU A 114 -16.77 22.72 -14.34
CA LEU A 114 -18.00 21.99 -14.58
C LEU A 114 -18.20 21.73 -16.07
N ASN A 115 -18.32 20.46 -16.46
CA ASN A 115 -18.74 20.13 -17.82
C ASN A 115 -20.24 20.38 -18.03
N GLU A 116 -20.71 20.17 -19.26
CA GLU A 116 -22.10 20.36 -19.68
C GLU A 116 -23.12 19.56 -18.85
N LYS A 117 -22.68 18.53 -18.12
CA LYS A 117 -23.51 17.68 -17.25
C LYS A 117 -23.47 18.10 -15.78
N GLY A 118 -22.86 19.25 -15.47
CA GLY A 118 -22.67 19.73 -14.10
C GLY A 118 -21.73 18.86 -13.27
N LYS A 119 -20.79 18.13 -13.90
CA LYS A 119 -19.78 17.33 -13.19
C LYS A 119 -18.41 17.98 -13.29
N ASN A 120 -17.66 17.94 -12.19
CA ASN A 120 -16.29 18.41 -12.16
C ASN A 120 -15.41 17.56 -13.08
N GLU A 121 -14.68 18.24 -13.96
CA GLU A 121 -13.80 17.63 -14.95
C GLU A 121 -12.45 18.38 -14.97
N LEU A 122 -11.36 17.61 -14.97
CA LEU A 122 -10.01 18.17 -15.07
C LEU A 122 -9.81 18.79 -16.46
N TRP A 123 -9.06 19.89 -16.49
CA TRP A 123 -8.70 20.66 -17.69
C TRP A 123 -9.85 21.33 -18.43
N TYR A 124 -11.10 21.17 -17.99
CA TYR A 124 -12.27 21.71 -18.70
C TYR A 124 -12.17 23.23 -18.93
N ASN A 125 -11.94 24.00 -17.85
CA ASN A 125 -11.78 25.45 -17.92
C ASN A 125 -10.57 25.85 -18.75
N TYR A 126 -9.41 25.24 -18.50
CA TYR A 126 -8.19 25.51 -19.25
C TYR A 126 -8.36 25.30 -20.76
N ASP A 127 -8.98 24.19 -21.17
CA ASP A 127 -9.20 23.88 -22.59
C ASP A 127 -10.20 24.85 -23.23
N LYS A 128 -11.26 25.24 -22.50
CA LYS A 128 -12.22 26.26 -22.92
C LYS A 128 -11.53 27.61 -23.14
N TRP A 129 -10.73 28.08 -22.18
CA TRP A 129 -10.05 29.37 -22.28
C TRP A 129 -8.90 29.36 -23.28
N TYR A 130 -8.19 28.24 -23.44
CA TYR A 130 -7.21 28.09 -24.51
C TYR A 130 -7.88 28.21 -25.89
N ALA A 131 -9.02 27.53 -26.09
CA ALA A 131 -9.79 27.63 -27.33
C ALA A 131 -10.33 29.06 -27.56
N GLU A 132 -10.71 29.77 -26.50
CA GLU A 132 -11.11 31.18 -26.60
C GLU A 132 -9.93 32.05 -27.06
N PHE A 133 -8.76 31.91 -26.41
CA PHE A 133 -7.58 32.71 -26.70
C PHE A 133 -7.10 32.58 -28.15
N ILE A 134 -7.04 31.36 -28.69
CA ILE A 134 -6.60 31.14 -30.07
C ILE A 134 -7.57 31.71 -31.11
N ASN A 135 -8.83 31.94 -30.74
CA ASN A 135 -9.86 32.51 -31.60
C ASN A 135 -10.05 34.02 -31.39
N LEU A 136 -9.25 34.65 -30.53
CA LEU A 136 -9.28 36.10 -30.35
C LEU A 136 -8.84 36.81 -31.63
N PRO A 137 -9.57 37.84 -32.09
CA PRO A 137 -9.14 38.66 -33.20
C PRO A 137 -7.82 39.37 -32.85
N ALA A 138 -6.98 39.58 -33.87
CA ALA A 138 -5.69 40.26 -33.76
C ALA A 138 -5.83 41.65 -33.11
N PRO A 139 -4.75 42.15 -32.49
CA PRO A 139 -4.72 42.72 -31.13
C PRO A 139 -6.00 43.45 -30.70
N THR A 140 -6.68 42.88 -29.72
CA THR A 140 -7.84 43.51 -29.07
C THR A 140 -7.40 44.10 -27.73
N ASN A 141 -7.73 45.37 -27.47
CA ASN A 141 -7.46 45.99 -26.16
C ASN A 141 -8.49 45.49 -25.16
N TYR A 142 -8.01 44.95 -24.05
CA TYR A 142 -8.85 44.58 -22.90
C TYR A 142 -8.47 45.49 -21.74
N THR A 143 -9.46 46.15 -21.16
CA THR A 143 -9.29 46.91 -19.91
C THR A 143 -9.29 45.94 -18.74
N VAL A 144 -8.27 46.06 -17.90
CA VAL A 144 -8.04 45.20 -16.74
C VAL A 144 -7.79 46.09 -15.51
N GLY A 145 -8.62 45.93 -14.48
CA GLY A 145 -8.54 46.68 -13.22
C GLY A 145 -9.93 47.11 -12.71
N ASP A 146 -10.02 47.49 -11.45
CA ASP A 146 -11.21 48.15 -10.89
C ASP A 146 -11.38 49.55 -11.50
N GLU A 147 -12.53 50.20 -11.30
CA GLU A 147 -12.84 51.55 -11.84
C GLU A 147 -11.72 52.60 -11.61
N GLN A 148 -10.86 52.40 -10.61
CA GLN A 148 -9.75 53.29 -10.25
C GLN A 148 -8.36 52.86 -10.78
N THR A 149 -8.20 51.65 -11.32
CA THR A 149 -6.89 51.08 -11.75
C THR A 149 -6.93 50.45 -13.15
N MET A 150 -7.81 50.95 -14.03
CA MET A 150 -7.93 50.42 -15.40
C MET A 150 -6.62 50.57 -16.19
N THR A 151 -6.06 49.43 -16.59
CA THR A 151 -4.93 49.34 -17.53
C THR A 151 -5.39 48.66 -18.82
N GLU A 152 -5.06 49.22 -19.97
CA GLU A 152 -5.29 48.55 -21.26
C GLU A 152 -4.20 47.51 -21.50
N ILE A 153 -4.60 46.24 -21.53
CA ILE A 153 -3.74 45.13 -21.93
C ILE A 153 -4.19 44.67 -23.31
N THR A 154 -3.32 44.83 -24.30
CA THR A 154 -3.56 44.30 -25.64
C THR A 154 -3.21 42.83 -25.67
N PHE A 155 -4.23 41.96 -25.71
CA PHE A 155 -4.00 40.53 -25.97
C PHE A 155 -3.82 40.33 -27.47
N GLY A 156 -2.64 39.88 -27.87
CA GLY A 156 -2.39 39.48 -29.25
C GLY A 156 -2.95 38.08 -29.51
N GLY A 157 -3.56 37.88 -30.68
CA GLY A 157 -4.22 36.64 -31.10
C GLY A 157 -3.30 35.41 -31.23
N PRO A 158 -3.59 34.44 -32.13
CA PRO A 158 -2.98 33.11 -32.14
C PRO A 158 -1.45 33.04 -32.09
N ALA A 159 -0.74 34.10 -32.52
CA ALA A 159 0.71 34.21 -32.48
C ALA A 159 1.32 34.20 -31.05
N TYR A 160 0.57 34.58 -30.03
CA TYR A 160 1.01 34.59 -28.62
C TYR A 160 0.52 33.38 -27.84
N ALA A 161 -0.27 32.51 -28.48
CA ALA A 161 -0.76 31.30 -27.87
C ALA A 161 0.36 30.25 -27.82
N PRO A 162 0.46 29.47 -26.73
CA PRO A 162 1.30 28.30 -26.76
C PRO A 162 0.84 27.34 -27.86
N THR A 163 1.81 26.65 -28.47
CA THR A 163 1.50 25.61 -29.47
C THR A 163 0.62 24.51 -28.87
N ARG A 164 -0.23 23.89 -29.69
CA ARG A 164 -1.03 22.74 -29.25
C ARG A 164 -0.16 21.58 -28.74
N ALA A 165 1.04 21.43 -29.31
CA ALA A 165 2.04 20.47 -28.85
C ALA A 165 2.53 20.78 -27.43
N TYR A 166 2.83 22.06 -27.12
CA TYR A 166 3.15 22.50 -25.76
C TYR A 166 2.01 22.17 -24.80
N VAL A 167 0.77 22.55 -25.12
CA VAL A 167 -0.39 22.32 -24.23
C VAL A 167 -0.56 20.84 -23.93
N ASN A 168 -0.48 19.98 -24.94
CA ASN A 168 -0.57 18.52 -24.74
C ASN A 168 0.59 17.98 -23.88
N TYR A 169 1.81 18.47 -24.11
CA TYR A 169 3.00 18.10 -23.33
C TYR A 169 2.87 18.54 -21.86
N TYR A 170 2.48 19.79 -21.63
CA TYR A 170 2.25 20.37 -20.31
C TYR A 170 1.18 19.60 -19.53
N LYS A 171 0.01 19.36 -20.13
CA LYS A 171 -1.08 18.58 -19.53
C LYS A 171 -0.63 17.16 -19.18
N LYS A 172 0.06 16.49 -20.09
CA LYS A 172 0.58 15.13 -19.88
C LYS A 172 1.61 15.09 -18.76
N THR A 173 2.49 16.08 -18.68
CA THR A 173 3.52 16.17 -17.65
C THR A 173 2.91 16.35 -16.26
N LEU A 174 1.98 17.30 -16.11
CA LEU A 174 1.25 17.50 -14.86
C LEU A 174 0.41 16.28 -14.48
N ALA A 175 -0.33 15.70 -15.44
CA ALA A 175 -1.12 14.51 -15.19
C ALA A 175 -0.25 13.33 -14.73
N ASN A 176 0.90 13.10 -15.36
CA ASN A 176 1.83 12.04 -14.95
C ASN A 176 2.46 12.29 -13.58
N ALA A 177 2.73 13.56 -13.25
CA ALA A 177 3.29 13.93 -11.96
C ALA A 177 2.32 13.64 -10.81
N VAL A 178 1.03 13.92 -11.01
CA VAL A 178 0.00 13.71 -9.96
C VAL A 178 -0.65 12.33 -10.02
N ALA A 179 -0.52 11.58 -11.12
CA ALA A 179 -1.14 10.26 -11.29
C ALA A 179 -0.72 9.24 -10.21
N ASN A 180 0.51 9.37 -9.71
CA ASN A 180 1.05 8.50 -8.67
C ASN A 180 0.83 9.07 -7.25
N ASN A 181 0.35 10.30 -7.11
CA ASN A 181 0.00 10.84 -5.81
C ASN A 181 -1.34 10.26 -5.36
N ARG A 182 -1.31 9.50 -4.26
CA ARG A 182 -2.52 8.89 -3.67
C ARG A 182 -2.90 9.51 -2.33
N ALA A 183 -2.13 10.47 -1.82
CA ALA A 183 -2.24 11.01 -0.47
C ALA A 183 -3.44 11.98 -0.29
N CYS A 184 -4.66 11.51 -0.58
CA CYS A 184 -5.90 12.28 -0.56
C CYS A 184 -6.99 11.69 0.35
N LEU A 185 -6.64 10.73 1.20
CA LEU A 185 -7.52 10.15 2.21
C LEU A 185 -7.34 10.93 3.51
N THR A 186 -8.40 11.62 3.92
CA THR A 186 -8.50 12.29 5.23
C THR A 186 -9.98 12.39 5.62
N PRO A 187 -10.37 12.19 6.89
CA PRO A 187 -11.74 12.43 7.32
C PRO A 187 -12.06 13.94 7.43
N GLU A 188 -11.05 14.79 7.53
CA GLU A 188 -11.21 16.23 7.75
C GLU A 188 -10.48 17.02 6.67
N SER A 189 -11.20 17.94 6.05
CA SER A 189 -10.63 18.91 5.12
C SER A 189 -9.49 19.70 5.77
N GLY A 190 -8.41 19.92 5.04
CA GLY A 190 -7.29 20.70 5.55
C GLY A 190 -6.07 20.71 4.63
N ILE A 191 -5.02 21.37 5.09
CA ILE A 191 -3.76 21.50 4.37
C ILE A 191 -2.80 20.40 4.82
N TYR A 192 -2.27 19.66 3.86
CA TYR A 192 -1.36 18.54 4.08
C TYR A 192 -0.10 18.71 3.23
N GLY A 193 1.03 18.18 3.70
CA GLY A 193 2.33 18.31 3.06
C GLY A 193 3.35 19.02 3.93
N GLN A 194 4.56 19.20 3.39
CA GLN A 194 5.68 19.86 4.05
C GLN A 194 6.25 20.99 3.21
N GLY A 195 6.59 22.10 3.86
CA GLY A 195 7.25 23.24 3.23
C GLY A 195 6.46 23.79 2.04
N SER A 196 7.10 23.92 0.89
CA SER A 196 6.47 24.43 -0.34
C SER A 196 5.47 23.47 -0.99
N ASN A 197 5.37 22.21 -0.51
CA ASN A 197 4.53 21.17 -1.10
C ASN A 197 3.20 20.98 -0.37
N GLN A 198 2.71 22.04 0.28
CA GLN A 198 1.43 22.02 0.97
C GLN A 198 0.29 22.08 -0.03
N VAL A 199 -0.68 21.20 0.16
CA VAL A 199 -1.83 21.02 -0.71
C VAL A 199 -3.08 20.88 0.15
N TYR A 200 -4.11 21.63 -0.18
CA TYR A 200 -5.42 21.42 0.41
C TYR A 200 -6.04 20.12 -0.13
N ILE A 201 -6.47 19.26 0.80
CA ILE A 201 -7.17 18.01 0.53
C ILE A 201 -8.55 18.05 1.19
N GLU A 202 -9.57 17.68 0.43
CA GLU A 202 -10.95 17.61 0.88
C GLU A 202 -11.20 16.38 1.77
N GLY A 203 -11.93 16.56 2.86
CA GLY A 203 -12.39 15.50 3.75
C GLY A 203 -13.30 14.49 3.04
N LYS A 204 -13.04 13.20 3.26
CA LYS A 204 -13.81 12.09 2.71
C LYS A 204 -14.70 11.51 3.80
N THR A 205 -15.94 11.20 3.44
CA THR A 205 -16.89 10.53 4.33
C THR A 205 -16.88 9.02 4.13
N TRP A 206 -17.32 8.29 5.16
CA TRP A 206 -17.46 6.84 5.09
C TRP A 206 -18.43 6.40 3.98
N LYS A 207 -19.52 7.15 3.76
CA LYS A 207 -20.49 6.89 2.70
C LYS A 207 -19.83 6.99 1.32
N GLN A 208 -19.10 8.08 1.06
CA GLN A 208 -18.36 8.27 -0.19
C GLN A 208 -17.35 7.14 -0.42
N ALA A 209 -16.62 6.72 0.63
CA ALA A 209 -15.68 5.60 0.57
C ALA A 209 -16.33 4.31 0.01
N PHE A 210 -17.56 4.01 0.42
CA PHE A 210 -18.31 2.85 -0.08
C PHE A 210 -18.89 3.04 -1.48
N THR A 211 -19.50 4.20 -1.75
CA THR A 211 -20.29 4.40 -2.97
C THR A 211 -19.45 4.79 -4.18
N GLU A 212 -18.38 5.57 -3.99
CA GLU A 212 -17.56 6.11 -5.08
C GLU A 212 -16.29 5.29 -5.29
N TYR A 213 -15.67 4.85 -4.20
CA TYR A 213 -14.36 4.18 -4.25
C TYR A 213 -14.49 2.66 -4.25
N GLY A 214 -15.26 2.07 -3.33
CA GLY A 214 -15.60 0.65 -3.38
C GLY A 214 -15.82 0.00 -2.00
N PRO A 215 -16.22 -1.28 -1.97
CA PRO A 215 -16.52 -1.98 -0.72
C PRO A 215 -15.26 -2.22 0.14
N ILE A 216 -14.10 -2.49 -0.47
CA ILE A 216 -12.83 -2.66 0.28
C ILE A 216 -12.38 -1.32 0.84
N GLU A 217 -12.52 -0.26 0.04
CA GLU A 217 -12.20 1.11 0.39
C GLU A 217 -13.04 1.59 1.58
N GLY A 218 -14.35 1.38 1.55
CA GLY A 218 -15.24 1.73 2.66
C GLY A 218 -15.10 0.86 3.90
N LEU A 219 -14.97 -0.47 3.73
CA LEU A 219 -14.98 -1.41 4.86
C LEU A 219 -13.64 -1.47 5.59
N LEU A 220 -12.52 -1.39 4.86
CA LEU A 220 -11.20 -1.64 5.42
C LEU A 220 -10.25 -0.44 5.28
N VAL A 221 -10.13 0.17 4.09
CA VAL A 221 -9.13 1.24 3.86
C VAL A 221 -9.47 2.51 4.66
N TYR A 222 -10.71 2.97 4.55
CA TYR A 222 -11.16 4.22 5.17
C TYR A 222 -11.06 4.19 6.71
N PRO A 223 -11.52 3.14 7.42
CA PRO A 223 -11.35 3.06 8.87
C PRO A 223 -9.88 3.06 9.31
N ILE A 224 -8.99 2.37 8.57
CA ILE A 224 -7.55 2.38 8.86
C ILE A 224 -6.96 3.78 8.65
N GLY A 225 -7.35 4.48 7.57
CA GLY A 225 -6.94 5.85 7.30
C GLY A 225 -7.43 6.84 8.35
N CYS A 226 -8.68 6.72 8.80
CA CYS A 226 -9.23 7.54 9.89
C CYS A 226 -8.49 7.29 11.21
N LEU A 227 -8.24 6.02 11.54
CA LEU A 227 -7.49 5.66 12.74
C LEU A 227 -6.09 6.27 12.68
N LEU A 228 -5.42 6.21 11.53
CA LEU A 228 -4.13 6.82 11.32
C LEU A 228 -4.17 8.35 11.45
N HIS A 229 -5.19 9.01 10.91
CA HIS A 229 -5.41 10.45 11.03
C HIS A 229 -5.54 10.89 12.49
N TYR A 230 -6.49 10.31 13.22
CA TYR A 230 -6.76 10.70 14.60
C TYR A 230 -5.60 10.36 15.54
N LEU A 231 -4.94 9.21 15.35
CA LEU A 231 -3.75 8.86 16.14
C LEU A 231 -2.57 9.79 15.83
N THR A 232 -2.37 10.16 14.57
CA THR A 232 -1.30 11.10 14.21
C THR A 232 -1.58 12.48 14.80
N LYS A 233 -2.83 12.95 14.78
CA LYS A 233 -3.20 14.20 15.48
C LYS A 233 -2.94 14.11 16.98
N ALA A 234 -3.26 12.97 17.61
CA ALA A 234 -3.05 12.77 19.04
C ALA A 234 -1.56 12.70 19.44
N PHE A 235 -0.71 12.05 18.63
CA PHE A 235 0.73 11.93 18.89
C PHE A 235 1.56 13.11 18.33
N GLY A 236 0.91 14.02 17.60
CA GLY A 236 1.53 15.13 16.88
C GLY A 236 1.87 14.79 15.42
N THR A 237 1.77 15.79 14.55
CA THR A 237 2.00 15.66 13.08
C THR A 237 3.48 15.51 12.70
N SER A 238 4.38 15.46 13.68
CA SER A 238 5.79 15.14 13.47
C SER A 238 5.97 13.73 12.88
N GLY A 239 7.10 13.48 12.22
CA GLY A 239 7.39 12.14 11.69
C GLY A 239 7.36 11.06 12.76
N TRP A 240 7.80 11.35 13.99
CA TRP A 240 7.75 10.38 15.10
C TRP A 240 6.32 10.11 15.59
N GLY A 241 5.46 11.13 15.61
CA GLY A 241 4.04 10.96 15.93
C GLY A 241 3.32 10.11 14.88
N GLN A 242 3.66 10.28 13.61
CA GLN A 242 3.19 9.40 12.52
C GLN A 242 3.70 7.95 12.70
N VAL A 243 4.97 7.75 13.07
CA VAL A 243 5.50 6.40 13.35
C VAL A 243 4.79 5.75 14.54
N ALA A 244 4.51 6.50 15.60
CA ALA A 244 3.73 6.02 16.74
C ALA A 244 2.30 5.65 16.32
N ALA A 245 1.66 6.45 15.47
CA ALA A 245 0.35 6.15 14.92
C ALA A 245 0.38 4.85 14.09
N ILE A 246 1.37 4.68 13.20
CA ILE A 246 1.57 3.45 12.43
C ILE A 246 1.76 2.24 13.36
N LEU A 247 2.52 2.39 14.45
CA LEU A 247 2.71 1.32 15.44
C LEU A 247 1.38 0.85 16.03
N ILE A 248 0.57 1.78 16.52
CA ILE A 248 -0.71 1.46 17.16
C ILE A 248 -1.72 0.88 16.16
N VAL A 249 -1.80 1.45 14.95
CA VAL A 249 -2.61 0.88 13.85
C VAL A 249 -2.17 -0.54 13.55
N THR A 250 -0.85 -0.78 13.43
CA THR A 250 -0.30 -2.11 13.16
C THR A 250 -0.67 -3.09 14.27
N LEU A 251 -0.57 -2.68 15.53
CA LEU A 251 -0.94 -3.51 16.68
C LEU A 251 -2.42 -3.89 16.63
N ILE A 252 -3.32 -2.92 16.40
CA ILE A 252 -4.76 -3.15 16.31
C ILE A 252 -5.09 -4.12 15.17
N VAL A 253 -4.58 -3.85 13.97
CA VAL A 253 -4.78 -4.72 12.80
C VAL A 253 -4.26 -6.14 13.08
N ARG A 254 -3.09 -6.26 13.72
CA ARG A 254 -2.52 -7.56 14.09
C ARG A 254 -3.37 -8.30 15.10
N VAL A 255 -3.89 -7.64 16.13
CA VAL A 255 -4.78 -8.26 17.12
C VAL A 255 -6.04 -8.79 16.44
N VAL A 256 -6.65 -8.02 15.53
CA VAL A 256 -7.83 -8.44 14.77
C VAL A 256 -7.50 -9.66 13.89
N ILE A 257 -6.38 -9.64 13.16
CA ILE A 257 -5.95 -10.79 12.35
C ILE A 257 -5.68 -12.00 13.23
N ILE A 258 -5.00 -11.84 14.37
CA ILE A 258 -4.70 -12.95 15.29
C ILE A 258 -5.99 -13.55 15.83
N ALA A 259 -6.96 -12.74 16.23
CA ALA A 259 -8.27 -13.20 16.67
C ALA A 259 -8.98 -14.01 15.57
N ALA A 260 -8.99 -13.49 14.33
CA ALA A 260 -9.60 -14.16 13.18
C ALA A 260 -8.87 -15.46 12.77
N THR A 261 -7.55 -15.53 12.97
CA THR A 261 -6.68 -16.64 12.53
C THR A 261 -6.28 -17.58 13.67
N PHE A 262 -6.76 -17.35 14.89
CA PHE A 262 -6.38 -18.12 16.08
C PHE A 262 -6.62 -19.62 15.90
N SER A 263 -7.79 -19.98 15.36
CA SER A 263 -8.17 -21.37 15.11
C SER A 263 -7.26 -22.06 14.09
N SER A 264 -6.76 -21.32 13.10
CA SER A 264 -5.81 -21.79 12.09
C SER A 264 -4.42 -21.99 12.68
N THR A 265 -3.94 -21.02 13.48
CA THR A 265 -2.66 -21.10 14.19
C THR A 265 -2.62 -22.29 15.15
N LEU A 266 -3.70 -22.53 15.89
CA LEU A 266 -3.82 -23.70 16.76
C LEU A 266 -3.80 -25.01 15.97
N SER A 267 -4.47 -25.06 14.82
CA SER A 267 -4.43 -26.23 13.93
C SER A 267 -3.02 -26.53 13.43
N GLN A 268 -2.21 -25.49 13.18
CA GLN A 268 -0.81 -25.64 12.75
C GLN A 268 0.12 -26.09 13.88
N SER A 269 -0.13 -25.61 15.10
CA SER A 269 0.55 -26.11 16.30
C SER A 269 0.30 -27.61 16.48
N ARG A 270 -0.96 -28.04 16.48
CA ARG A 270 -1.34 -29.47 16.59
C ARG A 270 -0.74 -30.31 15.47
N MET A 271 -0.73 -29.80 14.24
CA MET A 271 -0.08 -30.47 13.09
C MET A 271 1.41 -30.71 13.35
N SER A 272 2.09 -29.75 13.99
CA SER A 272 3.50 -29.87 14.34
C SER A 272 3.74 -30.93 15.42
N GLU A 273 2.75 -31.20 16.28
CA GLU A 273 2.83 -32.26 17.29
C GLU A 273 2.61 -33.66 16.71
N LEU A 274 1.85 -33.79 15.61
CA LEU A 274 1.65 -35.05 14.90
C LEU A 274 2.83 -35.47 14.03
N LYS A 275 3.83 -34.60 13.85
CA LYS A 275 5.01 -34.88 13.03
C LYS A 275 5.63 -36.27 13.27
N PRO A 276 5.90 -36.73 14.51
CA PRO A 276 6.43 -38.08 14.74
C PRO A 276 5.48 -39.21 14.30
N GLU A 277 4.16 -39.05 14.44
CA GLU A 277 3.18 -40.04 13.97
C GLU A 277 3.09 -40.07 12.45
N LEU A 278 3.20 -38.90 11.81
CA LEU A 278 3.31 -38.78 10.36
C LEU A 278 4.60 -39.40 9.83
N ASP A 279 5.71 -39.24 10.54
CA ASP A 279 6.99 -39.83 10.19
C ASP A 279 6.95 -41.37 10.36
N ALA A 280 6.32 -41.87 11.42
CA ALA A 280 6.09 -43.30 11.61
C ALA A 280 5.16 -43.90 10.54
N LEU A 281 4.13 -43.16 10.12
CA LEU A 281 3.25 -43.55 9.01
C LEU A 281 4.03 -43.60 7.68
N GLN A 282 4.93 -42.66 7.44
CA GLN A 282 5.80 -42.66 6.26
C GLN A 282 6.69 -43.90 6.20
N ASN A 283 7.25 -44.35 7.33
CA ASN A 283 8.09 -45.55 7.37
C ASN A 283 7.33 -46.83 6.98
N LYS A 284 6.00 -46.85 7.09
CA LYS A 284 5.17 -47.98 6.65
C LYS A 284 5.03 -48.06 5.13
N TYR A 285 5.34 -46.98 4.40
CA TYR A 285 5.19 -46.88 2.94
C TYR A 285 6.48 -46.37 2.27
N PRO A 286 7.58 -47.15 2.30
CA PRO A 286 8.88 -46.70 1.78
C PRO A 286 8.94 -46.57 0.25
N HIS A 287 8.08 -47.28 -0.51
CA HIS A 287 8.08 -47.24 -1.98
C HIS A 287 7.06 -46.27 -2.57
N SER A 288 6.49 -45.37 -1.76
CA SER A 288 5.54 -44.35 -2.23
C SER A 288 6.13 -43.36 -3.25
N ASN A 289 7.46 -43.38 -3.45
CA ASN A 289 8.16 -42.57 -4.45
C ASN A 289 8.09 -43.19 -5.86
N THR A 290 8.10 -44.51 -5.95
CA THR A 290 8.12 -45.27 -7.22
C THR A 290 6.77 -45.87 -7.56
N ASN A 291 5.95 -46.21 -6.56
CA ASN A 291 4.64 -46.82 -6.74
C ASN A 291 3.50 -45.82 -6.48
N GLN A 292 2.70 -45.55 -7.53
CA GLN A 292 1.56 -44.63 -7.47
C GLN A 292 0.46 -45.12 -6.52
N TYR A 293 0.30 -46.43 -6.32
CA TYR A 293 -0.68 -47.01 -5.41
C TYR A 293 -0.31 -46.77 -3.94
N GLU A 294 0.96 -47.01 -3.55
CA GLU A 294 1.44 -46.70 -2.20
C GLU A 294 1.36 -45.20 -1.89
N LYS A 295 1.61 -44.34 -2.88
CA LYS A 295 1.44 -42.88 -2.75
C LYS A 295 0.01 -42.48 -2.42
N GLN A 296 -0.97 -43.09 -3.09
CA GLN A 296 -2.38 -42.83 -2.82
C GLN A 296 -2.80 -43.33 -1.43
N GLN A 297 -2.34 -44.52 -1.02
CA GLN A 297 -2.60 -45.05 0.32
C GLN A 297 -2.00 -44.17 1.42
N LEU A 298 -0.74 -43.73 1.26
CA LEU A 298 -0.10 -42.82 2.19
C LEU A 298 -0.92 -41.53 2.36
N ALA A 299 -1.38 -40.93 1.26
CA ALA A 299 -2.22 -39.73 1.31
C ALA A 299 -3.56 -39.98 2.03
N GLN A 300 -4.20 -41.13 1.81
CA GLN A 300 -5.45 -41.50 2.49
C GLN A 300 -5.24 -41.72 3.99
N GLU A 301 -4.21 -42.45 4.40
CA GLU A 301 -3.89 -42.70 5.81
C GLU A 301 -3.47 -41.42 6.53
N GLN A 302 -2.73 -40.52 5.87
CA GLN A 302 -2.43 -39.19 6.40
C GLN A 302 -3.71 -38.39 6.66
N MET A 303 -4.66 -38.41 5.72
CA MET A 303 -5.95 -37.72 5.90
C MET A 303 -6.81 -38.37 6.99
N LYS A 304 -6.79 -39.71 7.13
CA LYS A 304 -7.45 -40.40 8.25
C LYS A 304 -6.82 -40.01 9.58
N LEU A 305 -5.50 -39.90 9.65
CA LEU A 305 -4.78 -39.46 10.85
C LEU A 305 -5.15 -38.02 11.23
N TYR A 306 -5.24 -37.10 10.25
CA TYR A 306 -5.72 -35.74 10.48
C TYR A 306 -7.16 -35.69 10.97
N LYS A 307 -8.06 -36.48 10.37
CA LYS A 307 -9.46 -36.59 10.82
C LYS A 307 -9.55 -37.12 12.26
N LYS A 308 -8.80 -38.18 12.57
CA LYS A 308 -8.75 -38.79 13.91
C LYS A 308 -8.30 -37.78 14.97
N ASN A 309 -7.34 -36.92 14.63
CA ASN A 309 -6.81 -35.88 15.51
C ASN A 309 -7.54 -34.52 15.39
N LYS A 310 -8.66 -34.46 14.64
CA LYS A 310 -9.48 -33.25 14.44
C LYS A 310 -8.68 -32.05 13.89
N ILE A 311 -7.77 -32.30 12.96
CA ILE A 311 -6.92 -31.30 12.30
C ILE A 311 -7.44 -31.05 10.89
N HIS A 312 -7.61 -29.78 10.53
CA HIS A 312 -8.11 -29.38 9.22
C HIS A 312 -7.00 -28.66 8.43
N PRO A 313 -6.35 -29.32 7.45
CA PRO A 313 -5.24 -28.72 6.69
C PRO A 313 -5.67 -27.46 5.92
N PHE A 314 -6.93 -27.38 5.46
CA PHE A 314 -7.46 -26.22 4.73
C PHE A 314 -7.58 -24.93 5.56
N ARG A 315 -7.57 -25.01 6.91
CA ARG A 315 -7.58 -23.80 7.75
C ARG A 315 -6.32 -22.93 7.55
N GLN A 316 -5.22 -23.52 7.09
CA GLN A 316 -3.98 -22.77 6.79
C GLN A 316 -4.14 -21.89 5.56
N ILE A 317 -4.93 -22.31 4.57
CA ILE A 317 -5.20 -21.52 3.36
C ILE A 317 -6.11 -20.32 3.70
N LEU A 318 -7.04 -20.48 4.66
CA LEU A 318 -7.92 -19.40 5.11
C LEU A 318 -7.15 -18.17 5.62
N VAL A 319 -6.01 -18.37 6.28
CA VAL A 319 -5.16 -17.27 6.77
C VAL A 319 -4.68 -16.39 5.60
N MET A 320 -4.33 -17.00 4.47
CA MET A 320 -3.87 -16.27 3.29
C MET A 320 -5.00 -15.40 2.69
N PHE A 321 -6.23 -15.93 2.62
CA PHE A 321 -7.39 -15.20 2.14
C PHE A 321 -7.79 -14.04 3.04
N ILE A 322 -7.52 -14.11 4.35
CA ILE A 322 -7.73 -12.99 5.27
C ILE A 322 -6.57 -11.99 5.16
N GLN A 323 -5.33 -12.48 5.06
CA GLN A 323 -4.14 -11.64 5.08
C GLN A 323 -4.01 -10.73 3.85
N PHE A 324 -4.39 -11.21 2.67
CA PHE A 324 -4.22 -10.46 1.42
C PHE A 324 -5.13 -9.22 1.32
N PRO A 325 -6.45 -9.29 1.57
CA PRO A 325 -7.30 -8.10 1.65
C PRO A 325 -6.87 -7.11 2.74
N VAL A 326 -6.42 -7.61 3.90
CA VAL A 326 -5.92 -6.73 4.96
C VAL A 326 -4.64 -6.01 4.54
N PHE A 327 -3.74 -6.70 3.82
CA PHE A 327 -2.57 -6.07 3.24
C PHE A 327 -2.94 -4.95 2.25
N ILE A 328 -3.88 -5.22 1.33
CA ILE A 328 -4.41 -4.23 0.39
C ILE A 328 -5.00 -3.03 1.14
N ALA A 329 -5.74 -3.28 2.23
CA ALA A 329 -6.35 -2.24 3.03
C ALA A 329 -5.33 -1.33 3.73
N VAL A 330 -4.35 -1.93 4.41
CA VAL A 330 -3.26 -1.18 5.06
C VAL A 330 -2.43 -0.43 4.02
N TRP A 331 -2.10 -1.07 2.91
CA TRP A 331 -1.37 -0.41 1.83
C TRP A 331 -2.12 0.79 1.27
N GLY A 332 -3.41 0.62 0.96
CA GLY A 332 -4.29 1.69 0.49
C GLY A 332 -4.41 2.82 1.50
N ALA A 333 -4.47 2.52 2.80
CA ALA A 333 -4.54 3.53 3.84
C ALA A 333 -3.21 4.29 4.00
N MET A 334 -2.07 3.59 4.00
CA MET A 334 -0.75 4.21 4.18
C MET A 334 -0.33 5.05 2.97
N GLN A 335 -0.58 4.58 1.75
CA GLN A 335 -0.40 5.39 0.54
C GLN A 335 -1.44 6.52 0.43
N GLY A 336 -2.66 6.24 0.88
CA GLY A 336 -3.80 7.12 0.75
C GLY A 336 -3.77 8.31 1.70
N SER A 337 -3.24 8.13 2.91
CA SER A 337 -3.47 9.09 4.00
C SER A 337 -2.71 10.40 3.80
N ALA A 338 -3.44 11.49 3.66
CA ALA A 338 -2.87 12.83 3.48
C ALA A 338 -2.02 13.25 4.70
N ILE A 339 -2.43 12.85 5.91
CA ILE A 339 -1.73 13.17 7.16
C ILE A 339 -0.27 12.69 7.19
N LEU A 340 0.08 11.62 6.47
CA LEU A 340 1.44 11.08 6.43
C LEU A 340 2.42 11.96 5.64
N THR A 341 1.92 12.90 4.84
CA THR A 341 2.76 13.80 4.04
C THR A 341 3.39 14.93 4.87
N GLN A 342 2.91 15.17 6.09
CA GLN A 342 3.30 16.32 6.93
C GLN A 342 4.58 16.10 7.75
N GLY A 343 5.09 14.88 7.85
CA GLY A 343 6.13 14.49 8.81
C GLY A 343 7.32 13.81 8.13
N SER A 344 8.51 14.07 8.67
CA SER A 344 9.74 13.39 8.27
C SER A 344 10.46 12.85 9.50
N VAL A 345 11.10 11.69 9.34
CA VAL A 345 11.88 11.01 10.38
C VAL A 345 13.32 10.96 9.90
N PHE A 346 14.22 11.63 10.62
CA PHE A 346 15.62 11.79 10.19
C PHE A 346 15.76 12.26 8.73
N GLY A 347 14.89 13.18 8.31
CA GLY A 347 14.86 13.72 6.95
C GLY A 347 14.06 12.90 5.94
N LEU A 348 13.73 11.63 6.20
CA LEU A 348 12.92 10.81 5.29
C LEU A 348 11.42 11.07 5.51
N GLN A 349 10.70 11.48 4.48
CA GLN A 349 9.25 11.54 4.51
C GLN A 349 8.64 10.14 4.42
N LEU A 350 7.59 9.88 5.19
CA LEU A 350 6.97 8.55 5.23
C LEU A 350 6.25 8.17 3.93
N THR A 351 5.89 9.15 3.12
CA THR A 351 5.28 8.97 1.80
C THR A 351 6.30 8.78 0.68
N THR A 352 7.59 9.08 0.90
CA THR A 352 8.62 8.89 -0.13
C THR A 352 8.83 7.41 -0.41
N VAL A 353 8.84 7.05 -1.69
CA VAL A 353 9.21 5.71 -2.16
C VAL A 353 10.67 5.45 -1.82
N THR A 354 10.93 4.36 -1.08
CA THR A 354 12.26 4.09 -0.53
C THR A 354 13.35 3.98 -1.60
N SER A 355 13.05 3.40 -2.77
CA SER A 355 13.97 3.35 -3.90
C SER A 355 14.33 4.73 -4.43
N ASN A 356 13.37 5.66 -4.48
CA ASN A 356 13.60 7.01 -4.97
C ASN A 356 14.49 7.78 -4.00
N ALA A 357 14.24 7.66 -2.69
CA ALA A 357 15.11 8.23 -1.66
C ALA A 357 16.55 7.69 -1.73
N ILE A 358 16.72 6.39 -2.05
CA ILE A 358 18.05 5.77 -2.18
C ILE A 358 18.75 6.22 -3.48
N MET A 359 18.05 6.21 -4.61
CA MET A 359 18.63 6.56 -5.92
C MET A 359 18.90 8.07 -6.05
N ALA A 360 18.15 8.92 -5.36
CA ALA A 360 18.35 10.36 -5.37
C ALA A 360 19.65 10.80 -4.67
N ALA A 361 20.27 9.94 -3.86
CA ALA A 361 21.51 10.21 -3.12
C ALA A 361 21.46 11.55 -2.35
N ASN A 362 20.36 11.80 -1.65
CA ASN A 362 20.07 13.04 -0.93
C ASN A 362 20.07 12.80 0.60
N SER A 363 19.63 13.80 1.36
CA SER A 363 19.54 13.73 2.83
C SER A 363 18.63 12.62 3.36
N GLU A 364 17.72 12.07 2.55
CA GLU A 364 16.81 10.98 2.93
C GLU A 364 17.47 9.60 2.81
N THR A 365 18.51 9.47 1.97
CA THR A 365 19.16 8.20 1.63
C THR A 365 19.67 7.41 2.85
N PRO A 366 20.37 8.00 3.84
CA PRO A 366 20.92 7.23 4.95
C PRO A 366 19.83 6.49 5.75
N PHE A 367 18.74 7.18 6.07
CA PHE A 367 17.66 6.58 6.85
C PHE A 367 16.83 5.59 6.02
N ALA A 368 16.64 5.85 4.72
CA ALA A 368 16.01 4.89 3.81
C ALA A 368 16.77 3.55 3.76
N ILE A 369 18.10 3.57 3.69
CA ILE A 369 18.94 2.36 3.72
C ILE A 369 18.79 1.63 5.06
N VAL A 370 18.90 2.36 6.17
CA VAL A 370 18.74 1.79 7.52
C VAL A 370 17.38 1.12 7.67
N LEU A 371 16.31 1.76 7.23
CA LEU A 371 14.95 1.21 7.28
C LEU A 371 14.85 -0.12 6.50
N ILE A 372 15.36 -0.18 5.27
CA ILE A 372 15.34 -1.40 4.44
C ILE A 372 16.11 -2.53 5.12
N ILE A 373 17.29 -2.24 5.68
CA ILE A 373 18.11 -3.25 6.37
C ILE A 373 17.37 -3.76 7.61
N MET A 374 16.87 -2.85 8.45
CA MET A 374 16.17 -3.19 9.69
C MET A 374 14.91 -4.00 9.43
N MET A 375 14.06 -3.58 8.49
CA MET A 375 12.85 -4.33 8.12
C MET A 375 13.19 -5.70 7.54
N SER A 376 14.25 -5.81 6.72
CA SER A 376 14.62 -7.07 6.07
C SER A 376 15.17 -8.08 7.06
N ILE A 377 16.00 -7.64 8.00
CA ILE A 377 16.51 -8.47 9.09
C ILE A 377 15.36 -8.93 9.98
N ALA A 378 14.49 -8.01 10.41
CA ALA A 378 13.34 -8.36 11.25
C ALA A 378 12.41 -9.35 10.54
N GLN A 379 12.10 -9.12 9.26
CA GLN A 379 11.24 -10.01 8.47
C GLN A 379 11.89 -11.39 8.26
N PHE A 380 13.21 -11.44 8.04
CA PHE A 380 13.95 -12.70 7.95
C PHE A 380 13.87 -13.49 9.26
N ILE A 381 14.17 -12.85 10.40
CA ILE A 381 14.08 -13.46 11.72
C ILE A 381 12.66 -13.94 11.98
N SER A 382 11.65 -13.07 11.78
CA SER A 382 10.23 -13.41 11.94
C SER A 382 9.83 -14.62 11.10
N SER A 383 10.25 -14.69 9.84
CA SER A 383 9.91 -15.80 8.94
C SER A 383 10.61 -17.10 9.29
N LYS A 384 11.87 -17.07 9.76
CA LYS A 384 12.64 -18.27 10.04
C LYS A 384 12.46 -18.80 11.46
N LEU A 385 12.10 -17.95 12.41
CA LEU A 385 11.95 -18.30 13.83
C LEU A 385 11.00 -19.49 14.07
N PRO A 386 9.79 -19.58 13.48
CA PRO A 386 8.94 -20.76 13.65
C PRO A 386 9.59 -22.05 13.13
N THR A 387 10.32 -21.97 12.01
CA THR A 387 11.03 -23.12 11.43
C THR A 387 12.22 -23.53 12.29
N TRP A 388 12.94 -22.57 12.88
CA TRP A 388 14.04 -22.83 13.80
C TRP A 388 13.55 -23.56 15.05
N PHE A 389 12.44 -23.13 15.66
CA PHE A 389 11.85 -23.83 16.80
C PHE A 389 11.40 -25.25 16.44
N GLN A 390 10.76 -25.44 15.29
CA GLN A 390 10.36 -26.77 14.82
C GLN A 390 11.56 -27.70 14.60
N ASN A 391 12.63 -27.20 13.98
CA ASN A 391 13.84 -28.00 13.73
C ASN A 391 14.61 -28.28 15.02
N TRP A 392 14.65 -27.33 15.96
CA TRP A 392 15.28 -27.52 17.27
C TRP A 392 14.58 -28.61 18.07
N LYS A 393 13.23 -28.63 18.05
CA LYS A 393 12.44 -29.74 18.60
C LYS A 393 12.68 -31.05 17.85
N GLY A 394 12.65 -31.03 16.52
CA GLY A 394 12.88 -32.23 15.69
C GLY A 394 14.24 -32.89 15.96
N LYS A 395 15.31 -32.11 16.10
CA LYS A 395 16.65 -32.65 16.43
C LYS A 395 16.72 -33.34 17.81
N LYS A 396 15.87 -32.96 18.76
CA LYS A 396 15.82 -33.56 20.09
C LYS A 396 14.92 -34.79 20.19
N TYR A 397 13.94 -34.96 19.30
CA TYR A 397 12.86 -35.96 19.46
C TYR A 397 12.51 -36.79 18.21
N SER A 398 13.03 -36.44 17.03
CA SER A 398 12.83 -37.24 15.80
C SER A 398 13.99 -38.22 15.63
N THR A 399 13.74 -39.49 15.93
CA THR A 399 14.45 -40.61 15.33
C THR A 399 13.77 -40.92 13.99
N VAL A 400 14.55 -40.99 12.91
CA VAL A 400 14.28 -41.65 11.60
C VAL A 400 14.55 -40.76 10.37
N THR A 401 15.29 -41.39 9.46
CA THR A 401 15.99 -40.92 8.26
C THR A 401 15.48 -41.66 7.02
N VAL A 402 14.21 -41.50 6.65
CA VAL A 402 13.72 -41.94 5.32
C VAL A 402 13.27 -40.70 4.56
N LYS A 403 14.04 -40.31 3.53
CA LYS A 403 13.70 -39.19 2.65
C LYS A 403 12.62 -39.63 1.66
N ASN A 404 11.36 -39.31 1.97
CA ASN A 404 10.23 -39.56 1.08
C ASN A 404 9.98 -38.31 0.21
N GLU A 405 10.09 -38.42 -1.12
CA GLU A 405 10.14 -37.29 -2.05
C GLU A 405 8.80 -36.54 -2.11
N ALA A 406 7.67 -37.22 -1.87
CA ALA A 406 6.35 -36.60 -1.84
C ALA A 406 6.16 -35.64 -0.63
N VAL A 407 6.69 -36.02 0.54
CA VAL A 407 6.64 -35.22 1.76
C VAL A 407 7.77 -34.19 1.80
N GLU A 408 8.93 -34.52 1.23
CA GLU A 408 10.00 -33.55 1.00
C GLU A 408 9.52 -32.45 0.04
N LYS A 409 8.77 -32.80 -1.02
CA LYS A 409 8.08 -31.82 -1.87
C LYS A 409 7.09 -30.97 -1.09
N GLN A 410 6.27 -31.54 -0.19
CA GLN A 410 5.35 -30.76 0.65
C GLN A 410 6.09 -29.81 1.61
N ASN A 411 7.10 -30.30 2.34
CA ASN A 411 7.92 -29.50 3.24
C ASN A 411 8.72 -28.43 2.48
N GLN A 412 9.20 -28.75 1.28
CA GLN A 412 9.89 -27.84 0.39
C GLN A 412 8.93 -26.78 -0.16
N SER A 413 7.69 -27.14 -0.52
CA SER A 413 6.65 -26.18 -0.92
C SER A 413 6.36 -25.17 0.20
N MET A 414 6.25 -25.61 1.46
CA MET A 414 6.08 -24.71 2.60
C MET A 414 7.28 -23.77 2.81
N LYS A 415 8.51 -24.30 2.72
CA LYS A 415 9.74 -23.50 2.82
C LYS A 415 9.89 -22.53 1.66
N MET A 416 9.53 -22.95 0.45
CA MET A 416 9.58 -22.15 -0.77
C MET A 416 8.57 -21.01 -0.70
N MET A 417 7.32 -21.29 -0.33
CA MET A 417 6.28 -20.27 -0.18
C MET A 417 6.69 -19.18 0.83
N SER A 418 7.19 -19.58 2.00
CA SER A 418 7.68 -18.63 3.00
C SER A 418 8.91 -17.84 2.53
N THR A 419 9.84 -18.48 1.82
CA THR A 419 11.07 -17.80 1.34
C THR A 419 10.76 -16.86 0.17
N VAL A 420 9.85 -17.23 -0.73
CA VAL A 420 9.41 -16.36 -1.84
C VAL A 420 8.68 -15.14 -1.28
N MET A 421 7.76 -15.33 -0.33
CA MET A 421 7.04 -14.21 0.29
C MET A 421 8.00 -13.24 0.99
N LEU A 422 9.04 -13.74 1.67
CA LEU A 422 10.08 -12.90 2.26
C LEU A 422 10.78 -12.03 1.20
N VAL A 423 11.21 -12.63 0.09
CA VAL A 423 11.88 -11.91 -1.01
C VAL A 423 10.95 -10.86 -1.62
N VAL A 424 9.67 -11.20 -1.81
CA VAL A 424 8.66 -10.26 -2.32
C VAL A 424 8.49 -9.08 -1.37
N ILE A 425 8.36 -9.31 -0.05
CA ILE A 425 8.21 -8.23 0.94
C ILE A 425 9.45 -7.32 0.95
N ILE A 426 10.66 -7.88 0.91
CA ILE A 426 11.90 -7.10 0.88
C ILE A 426 11.97 -6.24 -0.39
N PHE A 427 11.68 -6.83 -1.55
CA PHE A 427 11.63 -6.11 -2.81
C PHE A 427 10.56 -5.01 -2.80
N MET A 428 9.38 -5.32 -2.28
CA MET A 428 8.29 -4.36 -2.20
C MET A 428 8.60 -3.24 -1.22
N GLY A 429 9.30 -3.48 -0.12
CA GLY A 429 9.68 -2.39 0.78
C GLY A 429 10.67 -1.43 0.14
N PHE A 430 11.44 -1.90 -0.85
CA PHE A 430 12.24 -1.03 -1.70
C PHE A 430 11.38 -0.19 -2.66
N THR A 431 10.33 -0.75 -3.27
CA THR A 431 9.50 -0.06 -4.28
C THR A 431 8.27 0.66 -3.74
N LEU A 432 7.95 0.53 -2.44
CA LEU A 432 6.84 1.18 -1.78
C LEU A 432 7.29 2.36 -0.88
N PRO A 433 6.35 3.22 -0.44
CA PRO A 433 6.63 4.28 0.52
C PRO A 433 7.23 3.79 1.83
N ALA A 434 8.06 4.62 2.46
CA ALA A 434 8.74 4.31 3.72
C ALA A 434 7.77 3.90 4.86
N ALA A 435 6.56 4.47 4.90
CA ALA A 435 5.50 4.06 5.84
C ALA A 435 5.22 2.55 5.81
N MET A 436 5.27 1.93 4.62
CA MET A 436 5.07 0.49 4.46
C MET A 436 6.25 -0.32 5.02
N GLY A 437 7.48 0.19 4.89
CA GLY A 437 8.66 -0.42 5.51
C GLY A 437 8.57 -0.42 7.03
N ILE A 438 8.11 0.68 7.62
CA ILE A 438 7.88 0.80 9.08
C ILE A 438 6.77 -0.16 9.53
N TYR A 439 5.65 -0.20 8.82
CA TYR A 439 4.57 -1.16 9.08
C TYR A 439 5.07 -2.61 9.09
N TRP A 440 5.88 -3.00 8.10
CA TRP A 440 6.44 -4.36 8.04
C TRP A 440 7.46 -4.64 9.12
N PHE A 441 8.32 -3.69 9.45
CA PHE A 441 9.27 -3.82 10.55
C PHE A 441 8.55 -4.07 11.89
N ILE A 442 7.55 -3.25 12.22
CA ILE A 442 6.74 -3.40 13.44
C ILE A 442 5.97 -4.73 13.40
N GLY A 443 5.36 -5.05 12.26
CA GLY A 443 4.66 -6.32 12.07
C GLY A 443 5.56 -7.55 12.27
N ALA A 444 6.82 -7.48 11.84
CA ALA A 444 7.81 -8.53 12.04
C ALA A 444 8.19 -8.68 13.51
N ILE A 445 8.39 -7.57 14.24
CA ILE A 445 8.64 -7.58 15.70
C ILE A 445 7.45 -8.22 16.43
N ILE A 446 6.22 -7.80 16.13
CA ILE A 446 5.01 -8.38 16.71
C ILE A 446 4.94 -9.89 16.43
N SER A 447 5.27 -10.30 15.20
CA SER A 447 5.25 -11.72 14.80
C SER A 447 6.33 -12.54 15.53
N ILE A 448 7.52 -11.96 15.78
CA ILE A 448 8.57 -12.58 16.60
C ILE A 448 8.06 -12.76 18.03
N ALA A 449 7.55 -11.70 18.66
CA ALA A 449 7.02 -11.74 20.01
C ALA A 449 5.89 -12.76 20.14
N GLN A 450 4.94 -12.78 19.20
CA GLN A 450 3.85 -13.75 19.14
C GLN A 450 4.38 -15.19 19.06
N THR A 451 5.40 -15.44 18.23
CA THR A 451 5.99 -16.78 18.09
C THR A 451 6.65 -17.23 19.39
N LEU A 452 7.37 -16.33 20.09
CA LEU A 452 8.00 -16.61 21.37
C LEU A 452 6.97 -16.89 22.47
N ILE A 453 5.90 -16.10 22.56
CA ILE A 453 4.80 -16.31 23.52
C ILE A 453 4.09 -17.63 23.26
N MET A 454 3.76 -17.93 21.99
CA MET A 454 3.11 -19.19 21.62
C MET A 454 3.96 -20.40 22.01
N GLU A 455 5.27 -20.32 21.81
CA GLU A 455 6.21 -21.37 22.19
C GLU A 455 6.31 -21.53 23.72
N ALA A 456 6.37 -20.42 24.46
CA ALA A 456 6.37 -20.44 25.93
C ALA A 456 5.09 -21.07 26.51
N VAL A 457 3.91 -20.74 25.94
CA VAL A 457 2.63 -21.33 26.39
C VAL A 457 2.56 -22.82 26.07
N GLN A 458 3.00 -23.24 24.87
CA GLN A 458 3.00 -24.65 24.48
C GLN A 458 3.93 -25.50 25.34
N THR A 459 5.14 -25.00 25.62
CA THR A 459 6.10 -25.69 26.50
C THR A 459 5.55 -25.83 27.91
N HIS A 460 4.94 -24.78 28.48
CA HIS A 460 4.28 -24.85 29.78
C HIS A 460 3.15 -25.89 29.84
N ASN A 461 2.28 -25.92 28.81
CA ASN A 461 1.17 -26.89 28.74
C ASN A 461 1.66 -28.34 28.61
N ARG A 462 2.77 -28.57 27.91
CA ARG A 462 3.40 -29.91 27.81
C ARG A 462 3.90 -30.42 29.16
N HIS A 463 4.52 -29.54 29.96
CA HIS A 463 4.94 -29.88 31.32
C HIS A 463 3.74 -30.22 32.22
N LYS A 464 2.65 -29.45 32.16
CA LYS A 464 1.42 -29.73 32.91
C LYS A 464 0.70 -31.02 32.49
N SER A 465 0.68 -31.35 31.20
CA SER A 465 -0.02 -32.54 30.68
C SER A 465 0.71 -33.86 30.98
N GLY A 466 1.87 -33.86 31.64
CA GLY A 466 2.70 -35.07 31.82
C GLY A 466 3.29 -35.62 30.52
N LYS A 467 3.01 -34.99 29.36
CA LYS A 467 3.63 -35.24 28.05
C LYS A 467 4.95 -34.49 27.92
N GLY A 468 5.68 -34.41 29.03
CA GLY A 468 6.99 -33.79 29.11
C GLY A 468 8.04 -34.60 28.32
N PRO A 469 9.23 -34.02 28.12
CA PRO A 469 10.30 -34.55 27.27
C PRO A 469 11.00 -35.76 27.92
N GLY A 470 10.26 -36.85 28.09
CA GLY A 470 10.65 -38.04 28.83
C GLY A 470 9.50 -39.02 29.11
N ALA A 471 8.24 -38.67 28.79
CA ALA A 471 7.17 -39.65 28.78
C ALA A 471 7.43 -40.67 27.67
N LYS A 472 8.10 -41.78 28.02
CA LYS A 472 8.16 -42.97 27.18
C LYS A 472 6.74 -43.21 26.68
N ILE A 473 6.56 -43.22 25.36
CA ILE A 473 5.37 -43.80 24.74
C ILE A 473 5.28 -45.19 25.39
N SER A 474 4.33 -45.38 26.31
CA SER A 474 4.12 -46.70 26.89
C SER A 474 3.88 -47.58 25.68
N ASN A 475 4.78 -48.54 25.44
CA ASN A 475 4.53 -49.64 24.54
C ASN A 475 3.24 -50.29 25.05
N ARG A 476 2.08 -49.88 24.53
CA ARG A 476 0.91 -50.74 24.53
C ARG A 476 1.19 -51.71 23.41
N PRO A 477 1.55 -52.98 23.72
CA PRO A 477 1.65 -53.97 22.66
C PRO A 477 0.32 -54.02 21.94
N ASN A 478 0.38 -54.11 20.61
CA ASN A 478 -0.75 -54.49 19.77
C ASN A 478 -1.44 -55.72 20.39
N SER A 479 -2.56 -55.53 21.07
CA SER A 479 -3.44 -56.60 21.55
C SER A 479 -4.66 -56.79 20.65
N ILE A 480 -4.57 -56.36 19.40
CA ILE A 480 -5.55 -56.68 18.37
C ILE A 480 -4.85 -57.64 17.41
N ILE A 481 -5.48 -58.79 17.16
CA ILE A 481 -5.00 -59.98 16.44
C ILE A 481 -4.34 -61.04 17.36
N ARG A 482 -5.15 -61.65 18.24
CA ARG A 482 -5.11 -63.10 18.53
C ARG A 482 -6.29 -63.46 19.44
N ARG A 483 -7.38 -63.97 18.85
CA ARG A 483 -8.21 -65.10 19.33
C ARG A 483 -9.50 -65.21 18.53
N GLY A 484 -9.83 -66.46 18.18
CA GLY A 484 -10.94 -66.89 17.32
C GLY A 484 -10.46 -68.07 16.46
N LYS A 485 -9.82 -69.09 17.06
CA LYS A 485 -10.41 -70.34 17.55
C LYS A 485 -11.10 -71.14 16.44
N LYS A 486 -10.46 -72.26 16.09
CA LYS A 486 -11.08 -73.48 15.58
C LYS A 486 -12.32 -73.81 16.41
N LEU A 487 -13.41 -74.12 15.73
CA LEU A 487 -14.30 -75.25 16.00
C LEU A 487 -14.60 -75.90 14.66
#